data_AF-M2BCW4-F1
#
_entry.id   AF-M2BCW4-F1
#
_cell.length_a   1.000
_cell.length_b   1.000
_cell.length_c   1.000
_cell.angle_alpha   90.00
_cell.angle_beta   90.00
_cell.angle_gamma   90.00
#
_symmetry.space_group_name_H-M   'P 1'
#
loop_
_entity.id
_entity.type
_entity.pdbx_description
1 polymer ?
#
loop_
_entity_poly.entity_id
_entity_poly.type
_entity_poly.pdbx_seq_one_letter_code
_entity_poly.pdbx_strand_id
1 'polypeptide(L)'
;MLAQESQMMRKANETITIMEMSPRDKWLYDSRMKYEHDRASCISEGYRQGIEVGILQGEIKGRQEGIEQGFADGSYQTKLETARLMKQANCELGFIVQMTGLSKEEIEKL
;
A
#
# COMPACT_ATOMS: atom_id res chain seq x y z
N MET A 1 -19.52 21.68 44.34
CA MET A 1 -18.46 21.15 43.45
C MET A 1 -19.03 20.02 42.59
N LEU A 2 -19.95 20.34 41.66
CA LEU A 2 -20.54 19.38 40.70
C LEU A 2 -20.42 19.90 39.25
N ALA A 3 -20.36 21.23 39.08
CA ALA A 3 -20.25 21.87 37.78
C ALA A 3 -18.88 21.70 37.09
N GLN A 4 -17.80 21.43 37.84
CA GLN A 4 -16.46 21.26 37.27
C GLN A 4 -16.16 19.82 36.82
N GLU A 5 -16.86 18.82 37.36
CA GLU A 5 -16.56 17.41 37.09
C GLU A 5 -17.29 16.88 35.83
N SER A 6 -18.47 17.43 35.51
CA SER A 6 -19.26 17.01 34.34
C SER A 6 -18.71 17.62 33.03
N GLN A 7 -18.42 16.76 32.03
CA GLN A 7 -17.99 17.16 30.69
C GLN A 7 -19.03 18.06 29.99
N MET A 8 -20.32 17.82 30.22
CA MET A 8 -21.40 18.61 29.64
C MET A 8 -21.42 20.04 30.22
N MET A 9 -21.23 20.17 31.53
CA MET A 9 -21.18 21.46 32.20
C MET A 9 -19.94 22.26 31.80
N ARG A 10 -18.79 21.60 31.59
CA ARG A 10 -17.60 22.25 31.03
C ARG A 10 -17.84 22.83 29.64
N LYS A 11 -18.41 22.04 28.72
CA LYS A 11 -18.78 22.52 27.38
C LYS A 11 -19.79 23.67 27.43
N ALA A 12 -20.78 23.60 28.32
CA ALA A 12 -21.76 24.66 28.50
C ALA A 12 -21.11 25.96 29.01
N ASN A 13 -20.22 25.88 30.01
CA ASN A 13 -19.49 27.03 30.52
C ASN A 13 -18.56 27.65 29.49
N GLU A 14 -17.82 26.83 28.72
CA GLU A 14 -16.99 27.32 27.60
C GLU A 14 -17.84 28.05 26.56
N THR A 15 -19.02 27.51 26.24
CA THR A 15 -19.95 28.14 25.29
C THR A 15 -20.47 29.48 25.81
N ILE A 16 -20.83 29.57 27.09
CA ILE A 16 -21.26 30.82 27.73
C ILE A 16 -20.13 31.86 27.67
N THR A 17 -18.89 31.47 28.02
CA THR A 17 -17.72 32.36 27.93
C THR A 17 -17.51 32.92 26.52
N ILE A 18 -17.72 32.10 25.48
CA ILE A 18 -17.63 32.56 24.08
C ILE A 18 -18.79 33.51 23.72
N MET A 19 -19.99 33.25 24.23
CA MET A 19 -21.16 34.11 24.00
C MET A 19 -21.03 35.49 24.66
N GLU A 20 -20.34 35.56 25.79
CA GLU A 20 -20.09 36.81 26.54
C GLU A 20 -18.93 37.65 25.98
N MET A 21 -18.20 37.15 24.98
CA MET A 21 -17.09 37.88 24.35
C MET A 21 -17.55 39.15 23.61
N SER A 22 -16.65 40.12 23.51
CA SER A 22 -16.86 41.28 22.63
C SER A 22 -17.02 40.84 21.17
N PRO A 23 -17.75 41.58 20.32
CA PRO A 23 -17.90 41.24 18.90
C PRO A 23 -16.58 41.02 18.17
N ARG A 24 -15.54 41.79 18.52
CA ARG A 24 -14.20 41.67 17.94
C ARG A 24 -13.50 40.38 18.36
N ASP A 25 -13.53 40.05 19.66
CA ASP A 25 -12.84 38.87 20.18
C ASP A 25 -13.53 37.58 19.73
N LYS A 26 -14.88 37.61 19.66
CA LYS A 26 -15.66 36.52 19.08
C LYS A 26 -15.30 36.30 17.60
N TRP A 27 -15.17 37.37 16.81
CA TRP A 27 -14.76 37.25 15.41
C TRP A 27 -13.35 36.67 15.26
N LEU A 28 -12.39 37.08 16.10
CA LEU A 28 -11.04 36.52 16.12
C LEU A 28 -11.04 35.04 16.51
N TYR A 29 -11.82 34.67 17.53
CA TYR A 29 -12.00 33.29 17.97
C TYR A 29 -12.58 32.42 16.85
N ASP A 30 -13.70 32.82 16.26
CA ASP A 30 -14.36 32.08 15.18
C ASP A 30 -13.45 31.93 13.95
N SER A 31 -12.71 32.99 13.60
CA SER A 31 -11.77 32.98 12.47
C SER A 31 -10.63 32.00 12.70
N ARG A 32 -10.07 31.98 13.91
CA ARG A 32 -9.03 31.02 14.29
C ARG A 32 -9.56 29.59 14.29
N MET A 33 -10.75 29.37 14.86
CA MET A 33 -11.37 28.04 14.90
C MET A 33 -11.62 27.51 13.49
N LYS A 34 -12.14 28.34 12.58
CA LYS A 34 -12.28 27.96 11.16
C LYS A 34 -10.95 27.55 10.54
N TYR A 35 -9.91 28.36 10.72
CA TYR A 35 -8.58 28.04 10.20
C TYR A 35 -8.04 26.71 10.74
N GLU A 36 -8.14 26.46 12.05
CA GLU A 36 -7.69 25.21 12.66
C GLU A 36 -8.50 24.01 12.15
N HIS A 37 -9.81 24.17 11.94
CA HIS A 37 -10.67 23.14 11.36
C HIS A 37 -10.31 22.84 9.90
N ASP A 38 -10.10 23.86 9.08
CA ASP A 38 -9.69 23.70 7.68
C ASP A 38 -8.32 23.03 7.59
N ARG A 39 -7.38 23.45 8.44
CA ARG A 39 -6.05 22.85 8.55
C ARG A 39 -6.12 21.38 8.96
N ALA A 40 -6.91 21.05 9.98
CA ALA A 40 -7.09 19.69 10.44
C ALA A 40 -7.73 18.80 9.36
N SER A 41 -8.71 19.33 8.65
CA SER A 41 -9.38 18.64 7.54
C SER A 41 -8.41 18.35 6.40
N CYS A 42 -7.63 19.35 5.99
CA CYS A 42 -6.59 19.21 4.96
C CYS A 42 -5.55 18.14 5.31
N ILE A 43 -5.05 18.14 6.56
CA ILE A 43 -4.10 17.12 7.02
C ILE A 43 -4.74 15.73 7.03
N SER A 44 -5.98 15.62 7.51
CA SER A 44 -6.71 14.35 7.55
C SER A 44 -6.93 13.76 6.16
N GLU A 45 -7.34 14.60 5.21
CA GLU A 45 -7.54 14.22 3.82
C GLU A 45 -6.22 13.83 3.14
N GLY A 46 -5.15 14.61 3.34
CA GLY A 46 -3.84 14.29 2.80
C GLY A 46 -3.30 12.96 3.32
N TYR A 47 -3.49 12.65 4.60
CA TYR A 47 -3.10 11.35 5.16
C TYR A 47 -3.92 10.19 4.56
N ARG A 48 -5.23 10.39 4.41
CA ARG A 48 -6.13 9.40 3.80
C ARG A 48 -5.74 9.11 2.35
N GLN A 49 -5.52 10.14 1.56
CA GLN A 49 -5.06 10.03 0.17
C GLN A 49 -3.69 9.37 0.10
N GLY A 50 -2.76 9.73 1.00
CA GLY A 50 -1.44 9.11 1.07
C GLY A 50 -1.51 7.60 1.32
N ILE A 51 -2.39 7.15 2.22
CA ILE A 51 -2.62 5.72 2.46
C ILE A 51 -3.20 5.05 1.23
N GLU A 52 -4.25 5.65 0.63
CA GLU A 52 -4.92 5.09 -0.54
C GLU A 52 -3.96 4.92 -1.73
N VAL A 53 -3.16 5.95 -2.03
CA VAL A 53 -2.12 5.92 -3.06
C VAL A 53 -1.07 4.87 -2.73
N GLY A 54 -0.63 4.78 -1.47
CA GLY A 54 0.37 3.80 -1.04
C GLY A 54 -0.11 2.35 -1.21
N ILE A 55 -1.36 2.06 -0.85
CA ILE A 55 -1.97 0.74 -1.04
C ILE A 55 -2.05 0.41 -2.54
N LEU A 56 -2.58 1.34 -3.34
CA LEU A 56 -2.74 1.13 -4.78
C LEU A 56 -1.40 0.89 -5.48
N GLN A 57 -0.37 1.68 -5.15
CA GLN A 57 0.98 1.48 -5.68
C GLN A 57 1.56 0.13 -5.28
N GLY A 58 1.36 -0.29 -4.02
CA GLY A 58 1.78 -1.59 -3.53
C GLY A 58 1.12 -2.74 -4.28
N GLU A 59 -0.19 -2.68 -4.50
CA GLU A 59 -0.94 -3.71 -5.24
C GLU A 59 -0.51 -3.80 -6.71
N ILE A 60 -0.32 -2.66 -7.39
CA ILE A 60 0.15 -2.63 -8.78
C ILE A 60 1.54 -3.24 -8.88
N LYS A 61 2.46 -2.82 -8.02
CA LYS A 61 3.85 -3.32 -8.02
C LYS A 61 3.90 -4.81 -7.72
N GLY A 62 3.21 -5.26 -6.67
CA GLY A 62 3.18 -6.67 -6.28
C GLY A 62 2.55 -7.56 -7.36
N ARG A 63 1.49 -7.09 -8.03
CA ARG A 63 0.90 -7.81 -9.16
C ARG A 63 1.88 -7.93 -10.33
N GLN A 64 2.57 -6.85 -10.67
CA GLN A 64 3.52 -6.84 -11.78
C GLN A 64 4.70 -7.79 -11.52
N GLU A 65 5.30 -7.70 -10.33
CA GLU A 65 6.40 -8.59 -9.91
C GLU A 65 5.94 -10.06 -9.89
N GLY A 66 4.73 -10.34 -9.39
CA GLY A 66 4.17 -11.68 -9.37
C GLY A 66 3.92 -12.26 -10.78
N ILE A 67 3.44 -11.44 -11.72
CA ILE A 67 3.25 -11.86 -13.12
C ILE A 67 4.59 -12.16 -13.79
N GLU A 68 5.58 -11.28 -13.60
CA GLU A 68 6.91 -11.43 -14.19
C GLU A 68 7.62 -12.69 -13.67
N GLN A 69 7.60 -12.88 -12.34
CA GLN A 69 8.15 -14.07 -11.71
C GLN A 69 7.40 -15.34 -12.17
N GLY A 70 6.07 -15.32 -12.19
CA GLY A 70 5.27 -16.45 -12.64
C GLY A 70 5.54 -16.84 -14.10
N PHE A 71 5.76 -15.85 -14.98
CA PHE A 71 6.13 -16.10 -16.37
C PHE A 71 7.54 -16.68 -16.51
N ALA A 72 8.51 -16.16 -15.76
CA ALA A 72 9.88 -16.67 -15.75
C ALA A 72 9.93 -18.11 -15.23
N ASP A 73 9.25 -18.39 -14.11
CA ASP A 73 9.18 -19.72 -13.49
C ASP A 73 8.47 -20.72 -14.42
N GLY A 74 7.37 -20.33 -15.05
CA GLY A 74 6.65 -21.17 -16.02
C GLY A 74 7.45 -21.46 -17.28
N SER A 75 8.17 -20.46 -17.80
CA SER A 75 9.09 -20.63 -18.93
C SER A 75 10.23 -21.59 -18.59
N TYR A 76 10.81 -21.46 -17.40
CA TYR A 76 11.84 -22.37 -16.91
C TYR A 76 11.31 -23.80 -16.69
N GLN A 77 10.13 -23.97 -16.10
CA GLN A 77 9.48 -25.28 -15.96
C GLN A 77 9.26 -25.96 -17.32
N THR A 78 8.78 -25.20 -18.32
CA THR A 78 8.57 -25.72 -19.68
C THR A 78 9.90 -26.21 -20.29
N LYS A 79 11.02 -25.51 -20.04
CA LYS A 79 12.36 -25.97 -20.48
C LYS A 79 12.76 -27.28 -19.80
N LEU A 80 12.52 -27.42 -18.49
CA LEU A 80 12.81 -28.65 -17.75
C LEU A 80 11.96 -29.83 -18.26
N GLU A 81 10.67 -29.62 -18.49
CA GLU A 81 9.77 -30.63 -19.03
C GLU A 81 10.19 -31.08 -20.43
N THR A 82 10.51 -30.11 -21.30
CA THR A 82 11.04 -30.40 -22.64
C THR A 82 12.32 -31.21 -22.57
N ALA A 83 13.26 -30.84 -21.69
CA ALA A 83 14.51 -31.57 -21.51
C ALA A 83 14.28 -33.00 -21.00
N ARG A 84 13.34 -33.22 -20.07
CA ARG A 84 12.97 -34.57 -19.61
C ARG A 84 12.42 -35.44 -20.74
N LEU A 85 11.54 -34.89 -21.57
CA LEU A 85 10.98 -35.61 -22.72
C LEU A 85 12.06 -35.99 -23.74
N MET A 86 12.98 -35.07 -24.04
CA MET A 86 14.11 -35.35 -24.95
C MET A 86 15.06 -36.41 -24.37
N LYS A 87 15.30 -36.38 -23.05
CA LYS A 87 16.11 -37.40 -22.36
C LYS A 87 15.45 -38.77 -22.44
N GLN A 88 14.13 -38.86 -22.25
CA GLN A 88 13.36 -40.09 -22.43
C GLN A 88 13.36 -40.60 -23.88
N ALA A 89 13.45 -39.70 -24.85
CA ALA A 89 13.59 -40.03 -26.27
C ALA A 89 15.03 -40.43 -26.68
N ASN A 90 15.95 -40.58 -25.71
CA ASN A 90 17.37 -40.87 -25.93
C ASN A 90 18.09 -39.86 -26.86
N CYS A 91 17.69 -38.59 -26.84
CA CYS A 91 18.43 -37.53 -27.53
C CYS A 91 19.81 -37.30 -26.90
N GLU A 92 20.80 -36.91 -27.71
CA GLU A 92 22.15 -36.60 -27.22
C GLU A 92 22.16 -35.39 -26.28
N LEU A 93 22.97 -35.44 -25.22
CA LEU A 93 23.06 -34.39 -24.20
C LEU A 93 23.34 -33.00 -24.80
N GLY A 94 24.26 -32.93 -25.79
CA GLY A 94 24.59 -31.68 -26.48
C GLY A 94 23.41 -31.07 -27.24
N PHE A 95 22.56 -31.92 -27.82
CA PHE A 95 21.34 -31.50 -28.51
C PHE A 95 20.29 -30.95 -27.52
N ILE A 96 20.12 -31.60 -26.38
CA ILE A 96 19.18 -31.15 -25.33
C ILE A 96 19.59 -29.77 -24.78
N VAL A 97 20.89 -29.58 -24.51
CA VAL A 97 21.44 -28.28 -24.09
C VAL A 97 21.13 -27.20 -25.11
N GLN A 98 21.37 -27.46 -26.40
CA GLN A 98 21.14 -26.51 -27.47
C GLN A 98 19.66 -26.13 -27.61
N MET A 99 18.75 -27.10 -27.45
CA MET A 99 17.32 -26.88 -27.66
C MET A 99 16.61 -26.24 -26.45
N THR A 100 17.04 -26.57 -25.24
CA THR A 100 16.37 -26.08 -24.01
C THR A 100 17.06 -24.86 -23.40
N GLY A 101 18.33 -24.63 -23.74
CA GLY A 101 19.15 -23.57 -23.16
C GLY A 101 19.50 -23.81 -21.69
N LEU A 102 19.30 -25.02 -21.18
CA LEU A 102 19.69 -25.44 -19.83
C LEU A 102 21.16 -25.84 -19.82
N SER A 103 21.80 -25.71 -18.65
CA SER A 103 23.15 -26.21 -18.45
C SER A 103 23.22 -27.75 -18.49
N LYS A 104 24.41 -28.29 -18.75
CA LYS A 104 24.62 -29.74 -18.74
C LYS A 104 24.31 -30.32 -17.37
N GLU A 105 24.72 -29.64 -16.32
CA GLU A 105 24.53 -30.03 -14.93
C GLU A 105 23.04 -30.09 -14.56
N GLU A 106 22.23 -29.16 -15.06
CA GLU A 106 20.76 -29.19 -14.87
C GLU A 106 20.15 -30.40 -15.57
N ILE A 107 20.55 -30.69 -16.80
CA ILE A 107 20.00 -31.83 -17.58
C ILE A 107 20.46 -33.19 -17.02
N GLU A 108 21.68 -33.27 -16.49
CA GLU A 108 22.18 -34.48 -15.83
C GLU A 108 21.41 -34.80 -14.55
N LYS A 109 20.98 -33.77 -13.81
CA LYS A 109 20.18 -33.90 -12.58
C LYS A 109 18.69 -34.22 -12.83
N LEU A 110 18.18 -33.99 -14.04
CA LEU A 110 16.78 -34.28 -14.43
C LEU A 110 16.51 -35.77 -14.61
#